data_AF-A0A962VAV9-F1
#
_entry.id   AF-A0A962VAV9-F1
#
_cell.length_a   1.000
_cell.length_b   1.000
_cell.length_c   1.000
_cell.angle_alpha   90.00
_cell.angle_beta   90.00
_cell.angle_gamma   90.00
#
_symmetry.space_group_name_H-M   'P 1'
#
loop_
_entity.id
_entity.type
_entity.pdbx_description
1 polymer ?
#
loop_
_entity_poly.entity_id
_entity_poly.type
_entity_poly.pdbx_seq_one_letter_code
_entity_poly.pdbx_strand_id
1 'polypeptide(L)'
;FIPTGAALKVLPGVYDVKRLHYRVLGVLSNTVPVDAYRGAGRPESIYVIERLMDQAARELGLDRAELRRKNFIPPQAMPFKTVVGEVYDSGEFARVLDTALENADWQGFAGRREQSRAQGKLRG
;
A
#
# COMPACT_ATOMS: atom_id res chain seq x y z
N PHE A 1 -0.42 -21.25 4.08
CA PHE A 1 -0.36 -20.20 5.12
C PHE A 1 0.12 -18.87 4.55
N ILE A 2 1.25 -18.84 3.84
CA ILE A 2 1.87 -17.61 3.31
C ILE A 2 0.92 -16.76 2.43
N PRO A 3 0.46 -17.23 1.25
CA PRO A 3 -0.46 -16.45 0.43
C PRO A 3 -1.90 -16.50 0.96
N THR A 4 -2.16 -17.18 2.08
CA THR A 4 -3.52 -17.35 2.63
C THR A 4 -3.70 -16.49 3.88
N GLY A 5 -3.40 -17.05 5.05
CA GLY A 5 -3.58 -16.38 6.33
C GLY A 5 -2.63 -15.20 6.54
N ALA A 6 -1.34 -15.34 6.18
CA ALA A 6 -0.37 -14.28 6.43
C ALA A 6 -0.62 -13.04 5.56
N ALA A 7 -0.95 -13.24 4.27
CA ALA A 7 -1.34 -12.18 3.35
C ALA A 7 -2.60 -11.42 3.81
N LEU A 8 -3.68 -12.15 4.13
CA LEU A 8 -4.95 -11.56 4.56
C LEU A 8 -4.81 -10.55 5.69
N LYS A 9 -3.99 -10.88 6.69
CA LYS A 9 -3.80 -10.08 7.91
C LYS A 9 -3.28 -8.66 7.65
N VAL A 10 -2.53 -8.47 6.57
CA VAL A 10 -1.94 -7.16 6.24
C VAL A 10 -2.60 -6.50 5.03
N LEU A 11 -3.54 -7.17 4.36
CA LEU A 11 -4.18 -6.69 3.14
C LEU A 11 -4.90 -5.34 3.29
N PRO A 12 -5.55 -5.01 4.43
CA PRO A 12 -6.11 -3.67 4.64
C PRO A 12 -5.05 -2.55 4.64
N GLY A 13 -3.77 -2.88 4.83
CA GLY A 13 -2.70 -1.90 4.97
C GLY A 13 -2.94 -0.96 6.15
N VAL A 14 -2.57 0.31 5.97
CA VAL A 14 -2.76 1.37 6.99
C VAL A 14 -4.07 2.14 6.82
N TYR A 15 -5.00 1.58 6.05
CA TYR A 15 -6.26 2.23 5.67
C TYR A 15 -7.43 1.71 6.48
N ASP A 16 -8.42 2.57 6.72
CA ASP A 16 -9.66 2.23 7.40
C ASP A 16 -10.64 1.49 6.47
N VAL A 17 -10.28 0.27 6.08
CA VAL A 17 -11.07 -0.58 5.17
C VAL A 17 -12.22 -1.22 5.93
N LYS A 18 -13.47 -0.87 5.56
CA LYS A 18 -14.69 -1.33 6.25
C LYS A 18 -15.17 -2.72 5.84
N ARG A 19 -14.85 -3.16 4.63
CA ARG A 19 -15.30 -4.43 4.04
C ARG A 19 -14.19 -4.99 3.17
N LEU A 20 -13.92 -6.29 3.29
CA LEU A 20 -12.87 -6.97 2.55
C LEU A 20 -13.32 -8.39 2.24
N HIS A 21 -13.08 -8.81 0.99
CA HIS A 21 -13.22 -10.19 0.55
C HIS A 21 -11.89 -10.66 -0.02
N TYR A 22 -11.45 -11.86 0.37
CA TYR A 22 -10.17 -12.42 -0.03
C TYR A 22 -10.32 -13.90 -0.35
N ARG A 23 -9.88 -14.29 -1.55
CA ARG A 23 -9.90 -15.67 -2.02
C ARG A 23 -8.56 -16.00 -2.63
N VAL A 24 -8.04 -17.17 -2.28
CA VAL A 24 -6.76 -17.69 -2.78
C VAL A 24 -7.02 -19.05 -3.38
N LEU A 25 -6.54 -19.27 -4.61
CA LEU A 25 -6.55 -20.57 -5.25
C LEU A 25 -5.13 -21.12 -5.25
N GLY A 26 -4.91 -22.20 -4.50
CA GLY A 26 -3.66 -22.95 -4.57
C GLY A 26 -3.67 -23.90 -5.76
N VAL A 27 -2.56 -23.96 -6.49
CA VAL A 27 -2.35 -24.91 -7.59
C VAL A 27 -1.02 -25.62 -7.41
N LEU A 28 -0.93 -26.86 -7.88
CA LEU A 28 0.31 -27.62 -7.93
C LEU A 28 0.91 -27.51 -9.33
N SER A 29 2.23 -27.35 -9.40
CA SER A 29 2.99 -27.28 -10.65
C SER A 29 4.30 -28.06 -10.53
N ASN A 30 4.83 -28.53 -11.66
CA ASN A 30 6.15 -29.18 -11.75
C ASN A 30 7.28 -28.14 -11.72
N THR A 31 7.30 -27.27 -10.71
CA THR A 31 8.30 -26.23 -10.48
C THR A 31 8.89 -26.39 -9.07
N VAL A 32 9.98 -25.68 -8.76
CA VAL A 32 10.48 -25.60 -7.39
C VAL A 32 9.38 -25.10 -6.44
N PRO A 33 9.25 -25.68 -5.23
CA PRO A 33 8.25 -25.21 -4.27
C PRO A 33 8.44 -23.73 -3.95
N VAL A 34 7.32 -23.01 -3.85
CA VAL A 34 7.33 -21.63 -3.35
C VAL A 34 7.50 -21.67 -1.83
N ASP A 35 8.33 -20.79 -1.28
CA ASP A 35 8.53 -20.66 0.17
C ASP A 35 8.53 -19.19 0.59
N ALA A 36 8.53 -18.97 1.90
CA ALA A 36 8.56 -17.67 2.53
C ALA A 36 9.83 -16.89 2.13
N TYR A 37 9.62 -15.72 1.55
CA TYR A 37 10.67 -14.73 1.34
C TYR A 37 10.26 -13.38 1.92
N ARG A 38 11.17 -12.79 2.71
CA ARG A 38 11.11 -11.45 3.33
C ARG A 38 9.69 -10.90 3.53
N GLY A 39 9.04 -11.32 4.62
CA GLY A 39 7.70 -10.87 5.00
C GLY A 39 6.57 -11.82 4.61
N ALA A 40 6.75 -12.64 3.56
CA ALA A 40 5.95 -13.82 3.20
C ALA A 40 4.42 -13.63 3.37
N GLY A 41 3.72 -13.27 2.29
CA GLY A 41 2.29 -12.88 2.33
C GLY A 41 2.13 -11.37 2.21
N ARG A 42 3.07 -10.64 2.80
CA ARG A 42 3.03 -9.18 2.91
C ARG A 42 3.36 -8.45 1.61
N PRO A 43 4.42 -8.81 0.86
CA PRO A 43 4.75 -8.08 -0.36
C PRO A 43 3.62 -8.05 -1.38
N GLU A 44 2.94 -9.18 -1.61
CA GLU A 44 1.81 -9.25 -2.53
C GLU A 44 0.61 -8.44 -2.04
N SER A 45 0.32 -8.48 -0.73
CA SER A 45 -0.83 -7.79 -0.15
C SER A 45 -0.66 -6.27 -0.18
N ILE A 46 0.52 -5.79 0.24
CA ILE A 46 0.85 -4.36 0.21
C ILE A 46 0.95 -3.86 -1.23
N TYR A 47 1.50 -4.66 -2.15
CA TYR A 47 1.49 -4.31 -3.57
C TYR A 47 0.06 -4.11 -4.08
N VAL A 48 -0.85 -5.06 -3.82
CA VAL A 48 -2.24 -4.95 -4.30
C VAL A 48 -2.92 -3.69 -3.79
N ILE A 49 -2.93 -3.44 -2.48
CA ILE A 49 -3.64 -2.28 -1.92
C ILE A 49 -3.01 -0.96 -2.35
N GLU A 50 -1.68 -0.83 -2.37
CA GLU A 50 -1.01 0.41 -2.78
C GLU A 50 -1.19 0.70 -4.27
N ARG A 51 -1.22 -0.32 -5.12
CA ARG A 51 -1.52 -0.17 -6.56
C ARG A 51 -2.97 0.21 -6.78
N LEU A 52 -3.90 -0.33 -6.00
CA LEU A 52 -5.30 0.05 -6.04
C LEU A 52 -5.50 1.51 -5.60
N MET A 53 -4.82 1.96 -4.54
CA MET A 53 -4.85 3.37 -4.13
C MET A 53 -4.33 4.30 -5.22
N ASP A 54 -3.22 3.95 -5.88
CA ASP A 54 -2.70 4.72 -7.00
C ASP A 54 -3.66 4.76 -8.19
N GLN A 55 -4.31 3.64 -8.50
CA GLN A 55 -5.28 3.56 -9.60
C GLN A 55 -6.54 4.36 -9.29
N ALA A 56 -7.09 4.20 -8.09
CA ALA A 56 -8.26 4.95 -7.63
C ALA A 56 -7.99 6.46 -7.63
N ALA A 57 -6.80 6.91 -7.20
CA ALA A 57 -6.44 8.32 -7.26
C ALA A 57 -6.46 8.86 -8.70
N ARG A 58 -5.97 8.09 -9.68
CA ARG A 58 -6.03 8.47 -11.10
C ARG A 58 -7.46 8.57 -11.60
N GLU A 59 -8.30 7.58 -11.29
CA GLU A 59 -9.69 7.55 -11.75
C GLU A 59 -10.54 8.66 -11.12
N LEU A 60 -10.25 9.02 -9.87
CA LEU A 60 -10.94 10.08 -9.14
C LEU A 60 -10.36 11.48 -9.41
N GLY A 61 -9.27 11.59 -10.16
CA GLY A 61 -8.58 12.86 -10.42
C GLY A 61 -7.97 13.50 -9.17
N LEU A 62 -7.60 12.69 -8.18
CA LEU A 62 -6.99 13.13 -6.92
C LEU A 62 -5.48 12.90 -6.93
N ASP A 63 -4.76 13.69 -6.13
CA ASP A 63 -3.37 13.36 -5.82
C ASP A 63 -3.29 12.04 -5.03
N ARG A 64 -2.25 11.25 -5.30
CA ARG A 64 -2.04 9.93 -4.69
C ARG A 64 -1.83 10.00 -3.19
N ALA A 65 -1.16 11.04 -2.69
CA ALA A 65 -0.96 11.23 -1.26
C ALA A 65 -2.24 11.72 -0.60
N GLU A 66 -2.99 12.60 -1.28
CA GLU A 66 -4.28 13.08 -0.78
C GLU A 66 -5.27 11.93 -0.56
N LEU A 67 -5.44 11.03 -1.54
CA LEU A 67 -6.34 9.89 -1.39
C LEU A 67 -5.93 8.98 -0.22
N ARG A 68 -4.61 8.77 -0.03
CA ARG A 68 -4.11 8.00 1.12
C ARG A 68 -4.43 8.66 2.44
N ARG A 69 -4.15 9.96 2.57
CA ARG A 69 -4.48 10.74 3.79
C ARG A 69 -5.96 10.64 4.15
N LYS A 70 -6.86 10.72 3.17
CA LYS A 70 -8.31 10.60 3.39
C LYS A 70 -8.74 9.25 3.96
N ASN A 71 -7.93 8.20 3.76
CA ASN A 71 -8.30 6.83 4.11
C ASN A 71 -7.44 6.23 5.22
N PHE A 72 -6.41 6.93 5.73
CA PHE A 72 -5.60 6.41 6.83
C PHE A 72 -6.41 6.21 8.11
N ILE A 73 -6.02 5.21 8.89
CA ILE A 73 -6.49 5.05 10.27
C ILE A 73 -5.90 6.21 11.09
N PRO A 74 -6.72 7.04 11.76
CA PRO A 74 -6.21 8.16 12.54
C PRO A 74 -5.52 7.67 13.83
N PRO A 75 -4.48 8.36 14.33
CA PRO A 75 -3.76 7.95 15.54
C PRO A 75 -4.67 7.79 16.77
N GLN A 76 -5.72 8.62 16.86
CA GLN A 76 -6.69 8.62 17.96
C GLN A 76 -7.60 7.39 17.96
N ALA A 77 -7.64 6.61 16.87
CA ALA A 77 -8.39 5.37 16.79
C ALA A 77 -7.59 4.15 17.28
N MET A 78 -6.33 4.33 17.71
CA MET A 78 -5.52 3.25 18.24
C MET A 78 -5.86 2.95 19.71
N PRO A 79 -5.93 1.67 20.13
CA PRO A 79 -5.71 0.47 19.33
C PRO A 79 -6.86 0.21 18.35
N PHE A 80 -6.51 -0.07 17.09
CA PHE A 80 -7.48 -0.22 16.00
C PHE A 80 -7.61 -1.68 15.58
N LYS A 81 -8.82 -2.25 15.67
CA LYS A 81 -9.11 -3.60 15.16
C LYS A 81 -9.53 -3.52 13.69
N THR A 82 -8.69 -4.06 12.82
CA THR A 82 -8.94 -4.16 11.37
C THR A 82 -10.12 -5.09 11.05
N VAL A 83 -10.69 -4.95 9.84
CA VAL A 83 -11.77 -5.82 9.35
C VAL A 83 -11.38 -7.31 9.28
N VAL A 84 -10.08 -7.62 9.22
CA VAL A 84 -9.55 -8.99 9.22
C VAL A 84 -9.17 -9.51 10.61
N GLY A 85 -9.45 -8.72 11.65
CA GLY A 85 -9.30 -9.12 13.05
C GLY A 85 -7.94 -8.80 13.70
N GLU A 86 -6.98 -8.28 12.94
CA GLU A 86 -5.69 -7.83 13.49
C GLU A 86 -5.87 -6.52 14.26
N VAL A 87 -5.12 -6.36 15.36
CA VAL A 87 -5.14 -5.15 16.19
C VAL A 87 -3.84 -4.39 15.97
N TYR A 88 -3.95 -3.14 15.51
CA TYR A 88 -2.84 -2.21 15.45
C TYR A 88 -2.72 -1.50 16.79
N ASP A 89 -1.51 -1.50 17.34
CA ASP A 89 -1.20 -0.95 18.65
C ASP A 89 -1.00 0.57 18.61
N SER A 90 -0.36 1.07 17.55
CA SER A 90 -0.04 2.48 17.33
C SER A 90 0.11 2.79 15.83
N GLY A 91 0.03 4.08 15.46
CA GLY A 91 0.28 4.50 14.08
C GLY A 91 0.08 5.99 13.84
N GLU A 92 1.11 6.63 13.30
CA GLU A 92 1.13 8.05 12.89
C GLU A 92 1.28 8.15 11.36
N PHE A 93 0.39 7.49 10.61
CA PHE A 93 0.57 7.24 9.18
C PHE A 93 0.59 8.52 8.33
N ALA A 94 -0.27 9.50 8.67
CA ALA A 94 -0.27 10.80 8.01
C ALA A 94 1.08 11.52 8.21
N ARG A 95 1.59 11.55 9.45
CA ARG A 95 2.88 12.17 9.78
C ARG A 95 4.05 11.51 9.04
N VAL A 96 4.03 10.17 8.93
CA VAL A 96 5.05 9.43 8.17
C VAL A 96 5.00 9.79 6.69
N LEU A 97 3.79 9.88 6.11
CA LEU A 97 3.62 10.29 4.72
C LEU A 97 4.12 11.73 4.50
N ASP A 98 3.74 12.66 5.36
CA ASP A 98 4.15 14.07 5.26
C ASP A 98 5.67 14.21 5.28
N THR A 99 6.33 13.54 6.24
CA THR A 99 7.79 13.50 6.35
C THR A 99 8.43 12.93 5.07
N ALA A 100 7.85 11.88 4.48
CA ALA A 100 8.36 11.31 3.24
C ALA A 100 8.20 12.25 2.05
N LEU A 101 7.06 12.96 1.94
CA LEU A 101 6.78 13.90 0.85
C LEU A 101 7.71 15.12 0.89
N GLU A 102 7.98 15.63 2.10
CA GLU A 102 8.94 16.72 2.33
C GLU A 102 10.34 16.31 1.87
N ASN A 103 10.84 15.19 2.41
CA ASN A 103 12.19 14.70 2.09
C ASN A 103 12.36 14.32 0.61
N ALA A 104 11.29 13.90 -0.05
CA ALA A 104 11.31 13.55 -1.47
C ALA A 104 11.19 14.77 -2.42
N ASP A 105 10.97 15.98 -1.89
CA ASP A 105 10.57 17.15 -2.67
C ASP A 105 9.43 16.79 -3.63
N TRP A 106 8.29 16.35 -3.06
CA TRP A 106 7.15 15.86 -3.83
C TRP A 106 6.61 16.93 -4.80
N GLN A 107 6.54 18.19 -4.36
CA GLN A 107 6.04 19.29 -5.19
C GLN A 107 6.95 19.58 -6.39
N GLY A 108 8.27 19.45 -6.23
CA GLY A 108 9.22 19.58 -7.34
C GLY A 108 9.23 18.41 -8.34
N PHE A 109 8.53 17.30 -8.04
CA PHE A 109 8.60 16.08 -8.84
C PHE A 109 8.18 16.28 -10.30
N ALA A 110 7.13 17.07 -10.55
CA ALA A 110 6.65 17.35 -11.90
C ALA A 110 7.73 17.99 -12.79
N GLY A 111 8.47 18.96 -12.24
CA GLY A 111 9.59 19.59 -12.94
C GLY A 111 10.72 18.60 -13.23
N ARG A 112 11.11 17.78 -12.23
CA ARG A 112 12.16 16.76 -12.39
C ARG A 112 11.78 15.68 -13.43
N ARG A 113 10.49 15.36 -13.53
CA ARG A 113 9.96 14.43 -14.53
C ARG A 113 10.07 15.00 -15.94
N GLU A 114 9.73 16.27 -16.14
CA GLU A 114 9.87 16.92 -17.45
C GLU A 114 11.33 17.04 -17.89
N GLN A 115 12.24 17.39 -16.98
CA GLN A 115 13.68 17.38 -17.25
C GLN A 115 14.19 16.01 -17.73
N SER A 116 13.69 14.92 -17.14
CA SER A 116 14.05 13.56 -17.56
C SER A 116 13.48 13.24 -18.94
N ARG A 117 12.25 13.69 -19.22
CA ARG A 117 11.58 13.51 -20.51
C ARG A 117 12.31 14.22 -21.65
N ALA A 118 12.77 15.45 -21.42
CA ALA A 118 13.58 16.20 -22.38
C ALA A 118 14.89 15.48 -22.77
N GLN A 119 15.36 14.56 -21.92
CA GLN A 119 16.54 13.72 -22.16
C GLN A 119 16.18 12.30 -22.66
N GLY A 120 14.93 12.05 -23.05
CA GLY A 120 14.47 10.73 -23.50
C GLY A 120 14.38 9.67 -22.39
N LYS A 121 14.33 10.08 -21.11
CA LYS A 121 14.26 9.18 -19.96
C LYS A 121 12.90 9.22 -19.29
N LEU A 122 12.51 8.11 -18.68
CA LEU A 122 11.34 8.03 -17.81
C LEU A 122 11.76 8.21 -16.35
N ARG A 123 11.00 9.01 -15.60
CA ARG A 123 11.11 9.13 -14.16
C ARG A 123 9.81 8.64 -13.54
N GLY A 124 9.93 7.58 -12.75
CA GLY A 124 8.86 7.06 -11.90
C GLY A 124 8.61 7.97 -10.71
#